data_AF-A0A1Q3X9I2-F1
#
_entry.id   AF-A0A1Q3X9I2-F1
#
_cell.length_a   1.000
_cell.length_b   1.000
_cell.length_c   1.000
_cell.angle_alpha   90.00
_cell.angle_beta   90.00
_cell.angle_gamma   90.00
#
_symmetry.space_group_name_H-M   'P 1'
#
loop_
_entity.id
_entity.type
_entity.pdbx_description
1 polymer ?
#
loop_
_entity_poly.entity_id
_entity_poly.type
_entity_poly.pdbx_seq_one_letter_code
_entity_poly.pdbx_strand_id
1 'polypeptide(L)'
;MNIEIWSIGKESDPFIEEGLRYYFSKTKPWNSVELHVLQLPKKALTTDTELAKKREEEMILKRLQPAHYLVLLDEKGKMLDSVQWAQQFQQMMNTGVKTLVILIGGAFGVTEAIKKQAKQCWSLSALVFPHQLVRLIVAEQVYRTFSILNNSPYHHV
;
A
#
# COMPACT_ATOMS: atom_id res chain seq x y z
N MET A 1 3.34 -8.72 -12.85
CA MET A 1 3.87 -8.00 -11.67
C MET A 1 2.98 -8.38 -10.49
N ASN A 2 3.49 -8.95 -9.42
CA ASN A 2 2.73 -9.21 -8.20
C ASN A 2 2.46 -7.89 -7.47
N ILE A 3 1.28 -7.73 -6.88
CA ILE A 3 0.91 -6.53 -6.12
C ILE A 3 0.63 -6.94 -4.68
N GLU A 4 1.43 -6.42 -3.76
CA GLU A 4 1.26 -6.63 -2.33
C GLU A 4 0.95 -5.30 -1.65
N ILE A 5 -0.12 -5.26 -0.87
CA ILE A 5 -0.43 -4.16 0.06
C ILE A 5 0.03 -4.61 1.43
N TRP A 6 1.00 -3.94 2.02
CA TRP A 6 1.46 -4.21 3.38
C TRP A 6 0.87 -3.16 4.30
N SER A 7 0.21 -3.59 5.37
CA SER A 7 -0.37 -2.66 6.33
C SER A 7 0.01 -3.02 7.74
N ILE A 8 0.65 -2.08 8.43
CA ILE A 8 0.95 -2.24 9.85
C ILE A 8 -0.30 -2.02 10.67
N GLY A 9 -0.57 -2.91 11.62
CA GLY A 9 -1.65 -2.77 12.58
C GLY A 9 -2.47 -4.04 12.73
N LYS A 10 -3.72 -3.86 13.14
CA LYS A 10 -4.68 -4.95 13.35
C LYS A 10 -5.45 -5.29 12.08
N GLU A 11 -6.20 -6.39 12.11
CA GLU A 11 -7.16 -6.77 11.08
C GLU A 11 -8.18 -5.65 10.82
N SER A 12 -8.77 -5.64 9.63
CA SER A 12 -9.75 -4.61 9.28
C SER A 12 -11.13 -4.97 9.82
N ASP A 13 -11.93 -3.94 10.09
CA ASP A 13 -13.31 -4.13 10.52
C ASP A 13 -14.14 -4.80 9.39
N PRO A 14 -15.23 -5.54 9.69
CA PRO A 14 -15.92 -6.38 8.71
C PRO A 14 -16.37 -5.66 7.43
N PHE A 15 -16.81 -4.40 7.54
CA PHE A 15 -17.25 -3.60 6.40
C PHE A 15 -16.08 -3.20 5.47
N ILE A 16 -14.88 -2.99 6.03
CA ILE A 16 -13.66 -2.75 5.25
C ILE A 16 -13.25 -4.03 4.52
N GLU A 17 -13.28 -5.17 5.21
CA GLU A 17 -12.97 -6.48 4.61
C GLU A 17 -13.91 -6.82 3.45
N GLU A 18 -15.19 -6.45 3.54
CA GLU A 18 -16.14 -6.59 2.44
C GLU A 18 -15.76 -5.73 1.22
N GLY A 19 -15.45 -4.46 1.44
CA GLY A 19 -14.98 -3.56 0.38
C GLY A 19 -13.67 -4.04 -0.26
N LEU A 20 -12.73 -4.53 0.55
CA LEU A 20 -11.48 -5.10 0.07
C LEU A 20 -11.73 -6.32 -0.83
N ARG A 21 -12.58 -7.26 -0.38
CA ARG A 21 -12.99 -8.41 -1.21
C ARG A 21 -13.62 -7.98 -2.52
N TYR A 22 -14.48 -6.96 -2.49
CA TYR A 22 -15.09 -6.42 -3.69
C TYR A 22 -14.02 -5.94 -4.69
N TYR A 23 -13.11 -5.04 -4.29
CA TYR A 23 -12.11 -4.49 -5.22
C TYR A 23 -11.04 -5.51 -5.66
N PHE A 24 -10.63 -6.42 -4.78
CA PHE A 24 -9.72 -7.50 -5.16
C PHE A 24 -10.37 -8.45 -6.17
N SER A 25 -11.66 -8.79 -5.99
CA SER A 25 -12.38 -9.62 -6.98
C SER A 25 -12.51 -8.94 -8.34
N LYS A 26 -12.72 -7.61 -8.36
CA LYS A 26 -12.81 -6.80 -9.57
C LYS A 26 -11.45 -6.63 -10.28
N THR A 27 -10.35 -6.62 -9.53
CA THR A 27 -8.99 -6.49 -10.07
C THR A 27 -8.45 -7.81 -10.61
N LYS A 28 -8.89 -8.94 -10.02
CA LYS A 28 -8.43 -10.30 -10.33
C LYS A 28 -8.35 -10.66 -11.83
N PRO A 29 -9.26 -10.22 -12.72
CA PRO A 29 -9.15 -10.50 -14.16
C PRO A 29 -7.87 -9.96 -14.81
N TRP A 30 -7.33 -8.85 -14.29
CA TRP A 30 -6.07 -8.28 -14.78
C TRP A 30 -4.89 -8.72 -13.94
N ASN A 31 -5.05 -8.75 -12.62
CA ASN A 31 -3.97 -9.13 -11.72
C ASN A 31 -4.46 -9.49 -10.31
N SER A 32 -3.73 -10.38 -9.64
CA SER A 32 -3.96 -10.68 -8.22
C SER A 32 -3.36 -9.59 -7.34
N VAL A 33 -4.09 -9.22 -6.28
CA VAL A 33 -3.65 -8.30 -5.24
C VAL A 33 -3.71 -9.03 -3.91
N GLU A 34 -2.64 -8.98 -3.14
CA GLU A 34 -2.56 -9.59 -1.82
C GLU A 34 -2.46 -8.51 -0.74
N LEU A 35 -3.23 -8.67 0.35
CA LEU A 35 -3.11 -7.84 1.54
C LEU A 35 -2.36 -8.61 2.62
N HIS A 36 -1.28 -8.04 3.11
CA HIS A 36 -0.54 -8.52 4.27
C HIS A 36 -0.71 -7.55 5.43
N VAL A 37 -1.53 -7.93 6.41
CA VAL A 37 -1.63 -7.20 7.68
C VAL A 37 -0.48 -7.67 8.57
N LEU A 38 0.44 -6.77 8.86
CA LEU A 38 1.63 -7.04 9.66
C LEU A 38 1.40 -6.50 11.06
N GLN A 39 1.30 -7.40 12.03
CA GLN A 39 1.08 -7.06 13.43
C GLN A 39 2.25 -7.50 14.29
N LEU A 40 2.71 -6.62 15.17
CA LEU A 40 3.67 -7.00 16.19
C LEU A 40 3.06 -8.03 17.15
N PRO A 41 3.82 -9.07 17.55
CA PRO A 41 3.37 -10.00 18.59
C PRO A 41 2.99 -9.24 19.87
N LYS A 42 1.98 -9.72 20.61
CA LYS A 42 1.51 -9.06 21.85
C LYS A 42 2.63 -8.72 22.84
N LYS A 43 3.63 -9.59 22.97
CA LYS A 43 4.81 -9.39 23.84
C LYS A 43 5.77 -8.28 23.35
N ALA A 44 5.70 -7.95 22.06
CA ALA A 44 6.50 -6.92 21.42
C ALA A 44 5.75 -5.59 21.30
N LEU A 45 4.49 -5.49 21.76
CA LEU A 45 3.80 -4.22 21.89
C LEU A 45 4.44 -3.40 23.01
N THR A 46 4.47 -2.08 22.83
CA THR A 46 5.04 -1.13 23.77
C THR A 46 4.34 0.22 23.63
N THR A 47 4.27 0.97 24.71
CA THR A 47 3.77 2.36 24.72
C THR A 47 4.84 3.36 24.26
N ASP A 48 6.10 2.94 24.24
CA ASP A 48 7.22 3.73 23.68
C ASP A 48 7.11 3.74 22.15
N THR A 49 6.78 4.91 21.61
CA THR A 49 6.60 5.14 20.18
C THR A 49 7.85 4.83 19.35
N GLU A 50 9.03 5.23 19.81
CA GLU A 50 10.27 5.01 19.05
C GLU A 50 10.66 3.54 19.03
N LEU A 51 10.49 2.85 20.16
CA LEU A 51 10.70 1.41 20.23
C LEU A 51 9.67 0.64 19.38
N ALA A 52 8.41 1.07 19.37
CA ALA A 52 7.38 0.49 18.50
C ALA A 52 7.75 0.62 17.02
N LYS A 53 8.13 1.82 16.58
CA LYS A 53 8.55 2.08 15.19
C LYS A 53 9.76 1.26 14.78
N LYS A 54 10.75 1.08 15.66
CA LYS A 54 11.91 0.20 15.39
C LYS A 54 11.51 -1.27 15.24
N ARG A 55 10.62 -1.79 16.08
CA ARG A 55 10.14 -3.17 15.97
C ARG A 55 9.34 -3.39 14.68
N GLU A 56 8.51 -2.41 14.30
CA GLU A 56 7.78 -2.43 13.02
C GLU A 56 8.75 -2.37 11.83
N GLU A 57 9.78 -1.51 11.89
CA GLU A 57 10.85 -1.45 10.89
C GLU A 57 11.52 -2.82 10.70
N GLU A 58 11.96 -3.46 11.78
CA GLU A 58 12.61 -4.77 11.71
C GLU A 58 11.72 -5.82 11.04
N MET A 59 10.42 -5.82 11.35
CA MET A 59 9.45 -6.73 10.74
C MET A 59 9.29 -6.47 9.24
N ILE A 60 9.20 -5.20 8.82
CA ILE A 60 9.09 -4.81 7.41
C ILE A 60 10.37 -5.20 6.66
N LEU A 61 11.55 -4.84 7.19
CA LEU A 61 12.84 -5.10 6.54
C LEU A 61 13.14 -6.59 6.41
N LYS A 62 12.72 -7.42 7.37
CA LYS A 62 12.85 -8.89 7.26
C LYS A 62 12.04 -9.48 6.11
N ARG A 63 10.92 -8.86 5.76
CA ARG A 63 10.05 -9.30 4.64
C ARG A 63 10.47 -8.67 3.30
N LEU A 64 11.05 -7.47 3.33
CA LEU A 64 11.44 -6.73 2.14
C LEU A 64 12.60 -7.42 1.42
N GLN A 65 12.41 -7.71 0.13
CA GLN A 65 13.45 -8.27 -0.72
C GLN A 65 14.06 -7.18 -1.62
N PRO A 66 15.34 -7.29 -2.02
CA PRO A 66 15.99 -6.29 -2.89
C PRO A 66 15.28 -6.03 -4.22
N ALA A 67 14.55 -7.03 -4.74
CA ALA A 67 13.81 -6.93 -6.01
C ALA A 67 12.42 -6.28 -5.87
N HIS A 68 11.95 -6.00 -4.65
CA HIS A 68 10.66 -5.34 -4.44
C HIS A 68 10.76 -3.87 -4.83
N TYR A 69 9.75 -3.39 -5.57
CA TYR A 69 9.54 -1.97 -5.77
C TYR A 69 8.64 -1.45 -4.66
N LEU A 70 9.24 -0.79 -3.66
CA LEU A 70 8.53 -0.29 -2.48
C LEU A 70 7.98 1.12 -2.74
N VAL A 71 6.66 1.25 -2.69
CA VAL A 71 5.93 2.52 -2.61
C VAL A 71 5.48 2.70 -1.16
N LEU A 72 5.94 3.76 -0.52
CA LEU A 72 5.52 4.13 0.84
C LEU A 72 4.36 5.13 0.77
N LEU A 73 3.28 4.87 1.51
CA LEU A 73 2.29 5.91 1.78
C LEU A 73 2.74 6.79 2.94
N ASP A 74 2.79 8.09 2.68
CA ASP A 74 3.21 9.13 3.62
C ASP A 74 2.54 10.44 3.22
N GLU A 75 2.02 11.21 4.17
CA GLU A 75 1.34 12.48 3.90
C GLU A 75 2.25 13.51 3.21
N LYS A 76 3.58 13.39 3.39
CA LYS A 76 4.61 14.21 2.76
C LYS A 76 5.04 13.70 1.39
N GLY A 77 4.45 12.59 0.93
CA GLY A 77 4.67 12.03 -0.40
C GLY A 77 4.12 12.93 -1.51
N LYS A 78 4.41 12.57 -2.76
CA LYS A 78 3.84 13.27 -3.91
C LYS A 78 2.35 12.95 -4.03
N MET A 79 1.51 13.97 -4.13
CA MET A 79 0.10 13.80 -4.50
C MET A 79 0.00 13.50 -6.00
N LEU A 80 -0.80 12.50 -6.34
CA LEU A 80 -1.05 12.06 -7.72
C LEU A 80 -2.55 11.98 -7.94
N ASP A 81 -3.00 12.41 -9.12
CA ASP A 81 -4.32 12.01 -9.59
C ASP A 81 -4.31 10.54 -10.08
N SER A 82 -5.48 9.99 -10.38
CA SER A 82 -5.61 8.59 -10.79
C SER A 82 -4.93 8.28 -12.12
N VAL A 83 -4.84 9.25 -13.05
CA VAL A 83 -4.20 9.05 -14.36
C VAL A 83 -2.68 9.03 -14.19
N GLN A 84 -2.12 9.95 -13.41
CA GLN A 84 -0.71 10.00 -13.06
C GLN A 84 -0.25 8.74 -12.32
N TRP A 85 -1.07 8.26 -11.39
CA TRP A 85 -0.81 6.99 -10.71
C TRP A 85 -0.83 5.82 -11.70
N ALA A 86 -1.83 5.75 -12.59
CA ALA A 86 -1.93 4.69 -13.60
C ALA A 86 -0.74 4.70 -14.57
N GLN A 87 -0.26 5.87 -14.98
CA GLN A 87 0.93 6.02 -15.83
C GLN A 87 2.20 5.50 -15.14
N GLN A 88 2.42 5.85 -13.87
CA GLN A 88 3.55 5.33 -13.10
C GLN A 88 3.46 3.81 -12.91
N PHE A 89 2.25 3.31 -12.68
CA PHE A 89 1.98 1.88 -12.60
C PHE A 89 2.33 1.15 -13.90
N GLN A 90 1.91 1.68 -15.04
CA GLN A 90 2.27 1.16 -16.36
C GLN A 90 3.78 1.18 -16.58
N GLN A 91 4.48 2.24 -16.16
CA GLN A 91 5.94 2.31 -16.24
C GLN A 91 6.62 1.21 -15.42
N MET A 92 6.14 0.93 -14.21
CA MET A 92 6.66 -0.18 -13.39
C MET A 92 6.46 -1.53 -14.08
N MET A 93 5.30 -1.76 -14.69
CA MET A 93 5.06 -2.98 -15.48
C MET A 93 6.01 -3.09 -16.68
N ASN A 94 6.19 -2.00 -17.43
CA ASN A 94 7.03 -1.97 -18.62
C ASN A 94 8.53 -2.15 -18.30
N THR A 95 8.99 -1.70 -17.13
CA THR A 95 10.38 -1.87 -16.67
C THR A 95 10.65 -3.24 -16.05
N GLY A 96 9.65 -4.12 -16.01
CA GLY A 96 9.81 -5.50 -15.55
C GLY A 96 9.85 -5.64 -14.02
N VAL A 97 9.26 -4.68 -13.27
CA VAL A 97 9.08 -4.84 -11.83
C VAL A 97 8.31 -6.13 -11.55
N LYS A 98 8.95 -7.05 -10.81
CA LYS A 98 8.35 -8.34 -10.48
C LYS A 98 7.30 -8.21 -9.39
N THR A 99 7.61 -7.48 -8.31
CA THR A 99 6.72 -7.28 -7.16
C THR A 99 6.67 -5.80 -6.80
N LEU A 100 5.46 -5.24 -6.84
CA LEU A 100 5.15 -3.92 -6.29
C LEU A 100 4.63 -4.10 -4.86
N VAL A 101 5.25 -3.42 -3.91
CA VAL A 101 4.81 -3.37 -2.51
C VAL A 101 4.31 -1.97 -2.19
N ILE A 102 3.04 -1.84 -1.82
CA ILE A 102 2.46 -0.58 -1.32
C ILE A 102 2.37 -0.67 0.20
N LEU A 103 3.20 0.09 0.91
CA LEU A 103 3.31 0.05 2.36
C LEU A 103 2.49 1.15 3.03
N ILE A 104 1.57 0.72 3.89
CA ILE A 104 0.76 1.53 4.79
C ILE A 104 1.38 1.43 6.18
N GLY A 105 1.97 2.53 6.65
CA GLY A 105 2.61 2.60 7.96
C GLY A 105 1.65 2.44 9.15
N GLY A 106 2.22 2.28 10.35
CA GLY A 106 1.48 2.24 11.60
C GLY A 106 0.97 3.63 12.02
N ALA A 107 0.36 3.71 13.21
CA ALA A 107 -0.23 4.96 13.73
C ALA A 107 0.77 6.12 13.87
N PHE A 108 2.08 5.81 13.98
CA PHE A 108 3.15 6.79 14.16
C PHE A 108 4.04 6.96 12.92
N GLY A 109 3.55 6.50 11.77
CA GLY A 109 4.30 6.46 10.51
C GLY A 109 5.43 5.44 10.53
N VAL A 110 6.39 5.60 9.62
CA VAL A 110 7.57 4.72 9.52
C VAL A 110 8.85 5.45 9.93
N THR A 111 9.93 4.70 10.06
CA THR A 111 11.26 5.24 10.33
C THR A 111 11.93 5.76 9.06
N GLU A 112 12.98 6.58 9.22
CA GLU A 112 13.78 7.06 8.10
C GLU A 112 14.50 5.93 7.33
N ALA A 113 14.78 4.80 8.00
CA ALA A 113 15.38 3.64 7.33
C ALA A 113 14.42 3.07 6.28
N ILE A 114 13.12 2.92 6.61
CA ILE A 114 12.10 2.47 5.66
C ILE A 114 11.93 3.49 4.52
N LYS A 115 11.89 4.78 4.83
CA LYS A 115 11.78 5.84 3.80
C LYS A 115 12.91 5.76 2.78
N LYS A 116 14.15 5.49 3.23
CA LYS A 116 15.31 5.31 2.34
C LYS A 116 15.22 4.08 1.45
N GLN A 117 14.48 3.05 1.84
CA GLN A 117 14.24 1.87 1.00
C GLN A 117 13.13 2.10 -0.04
N ALA A 118 12.21 3.02 0.24
CA ALA A 118 11.12 3.33 -0.67
C ALA A 118 11.67 3.92 -1.99
N LYS A 119 11.22 3.36 -3.11
CA LYS A 119 11.50 3.91 -4.45
C LYS A 119 10.65 5.14 -4.73
N GLN A 120 9.51 5.25 -4.05
CA GLN A 120 8.58 6.35 -4.16
C GLN A 120 7.82 6.55 -2.84
N CYS A 121 7.53 7.81 -2.52
CA CYS A 121 6.57 8.18 -1.48
C CYS A 121 5.31 8.78 -2.13
N TRP A 122 4.14 8.23 -1.82
CA TRP A 122 2.86 8.64 -2.38
C TRP A 122 1.95 9.16 -1.27
N SER A 123 1.40 10.36 -1.48
CA SER A 123 0.39 10.96 -0.59
C SER A 123 -0.99 10.81 -1.21
N LEU A 124 -1.93 10.23 -0.46
CA LEU A 124 -3.33 10.08 -0.88
C LEU A 124 -4.14 11.35 -0.67
N SER A 125 -3.75 12.18 0.30
CA SER A 125 -4.47 13.38 0.70
C SER A 125 -3.60 14.22 1.64
N ALA A 126 -3.92 15.51 1.76
CA ALA A 126 -3.46 16.34 2.87
C ALA A 126 -4.12 15.95 4.21
N LEU A 127 -5.23 15.20 4.17
CA LEU A 127 -5.92 14.69 5.35
C LEU A 127 -5.27 13.41 5.88
N VAL A 128 -5.37 13.20 7.19
CA VAL A 128 -4.93 11.97 7.85
C VAL A 128 -6.09 10.97 7.86
N PHE A 129 -5.88 9.82 7.22
CA PHE A 129 -6.86 8.73 7.21
C PHE A 129 -6.45 7.60 8.16
N PRO A 130 -7.43 6.91 8.79
CA PRO A 130 -7.16 5.66 9.49
C PRO A 130 -6.58 4.62 8.54
N HIS A 131 -5.57 3.86 8.99
CA HIS A 131 -4.89 2.85 8.18
C HIS A 131 -5.84 1.83 7.53
N GLN A 132 -6.92 1.43 8.21
CA GLN A 132 -7.91 0.51 7.62
C GLN A 132 -8.64 1.13 6.42
N LEU A 133 -9.01 2.41 6.51
CA LEU A 133 -9.64 3.11 5.38
C LEU A 133 -8.64 3.27 4.22
N VAL A 134 -7.37 3.54 4.53
CA VAL A 134 -6.31 3.60 3.53
C VAL A 134 -6.18 2.28 2.77
N ARG A 135 -6.31 1.11 3.42
CA ARG A 135 -6.32 -0.19 2.72
C ARG A 135 -7.38 -0.23 1.62
N LEU A 136 -8.61 0.20 1.96
CA LEU A 136 -9.73 0.20 1.03
C LEU A 136 -9.52 1.18 -0.12
N ILE A 137 -9.04 2.39 0.18
CA ILE A 137 -8.72 3.41 -0.84
C ILE A 137 -7.65 2.88 -1.81
N VAL A 138 -6.58 2.27 -1.31
CA VAL A 138 -5.52 1.71 -2.15
C VAL A 138 -6.05 0.57 -3.02
N ALA A 139 -6.84 -0.34 -2.45
CA ALA A 139 -7.45 -1.43 -3.23
C ALA A 139 -8.32 -0.91 -4.38
N GLU A 140 -9.11 0.13 -4.12
CA GLU A 140 -9.91 0.80 -5.14
C GLU A 140 -9.01 1.50 -6.20
N GLN A 141 -7.97 2.22 -5.79
CA GLN A 141 -7.08 2.91 -6.73
C GLN A 141 -6.28 1.94 -7.61
N VAL A 142 -5.94 0.75 -7.10
CA VAL A 142 -5.36 -0.33 -7.92
C VAL A 142 -6.37 -0.82 -8.96
N TYR A 143 -7.63 -1.06 -8.56
CA TYR A 143 -8.69 -1.42 -9.51
C TYR A 143 -8.91 -0.34 -10.57
N ARG A 144 -8.95 0.93 -10.14
CA ARG A 144 -9.10 2.10 -11.02
C ARG A 144 -7.94 2.22 -12.00
N THR A 145 -6.72 1.95 -11.54
CA THR A 145 -5.53 1.93 -12.40
C THR A 145 -5.72 0.95 -13.55
N PHE A 146 -6.08 -0.30 -13.27
CA PHE A 146 -6.33 -1.27 -14.33
C PHE A 146 -7.52 -0.88 -15.21
N SER A 147 -8.57 -0.29 -14.64
CA SER A 147 -9.70 0.20 -15.42
C SER A 147 -9.27 1.27 -16.42
N ILE A 148 -8.42 2.21 -16.02
CA ILE A 148 -7.84 3.25 -16.90
C ILE A 148 -6.98 2.60 -17.99
N LEU A 149 -6.04 1.73 -17.60
CA LEU A 149 -5.08 1.11 -18.53
C LEU A 149 -5.76 0.20 -19.57
N ASN A 150 -6.94 -0.33 -19.26
CA ASN A 150 -7.72 -1.19 -20.16
C ASN A 150 -8.90 -0.46 -20.81
N ASN A 151 -8.98 0.87 -20.72
CA ASN A 151 -10.07 1.68 -21.28
C ASN A 151 -11.48 1.20 -20.86
N SER A 152 -11.61 0.75 -19.61
CA SER A 152 -12.88 0.33 -19.01
C SER A 152 -13.75 1.54 -18.65
N PRO A 153 -15.09 1.47 -18.80
CA PRO A 153 -15.99 2.60 -18.55
C PRO A 153 -16.10 3.02 -17.08
N TYR A 154 -15.46 2.31 -16.15
CA TYR A 154 -15.48 2.65 -14.72
C TYR A 154 -14.88 4.03 -14.40
N HIS A 155 -13.92 4.49 -15.21
CA HIS A 155 -13.38 5.84 -15.07
C HIS A 155 -14.13 6.79 -15.98
N HIS A 156 -15.08 7.53 -15.40
CA HIS A 156 -15.68 8.69 -16.04
C HIS A 156 -14.83 9.92 -15.69
N VAL A 157 -14.26 10.56 -16.71
CA VAL A 157 -13.62 11.87 -16.63
C VAL A 157 -14.55 12.89 -17.26
#